data_AF-A0A367JP84-F1
#
_entry.id   AF-A0A367JP84-F1
#
_cell.length_a   1.000
_cell.length_b   1.000
_cell.length_c   1.000
_cell.angle_alpha   90.00
_cell.angle_beta   90.00
_cell.angle_gamma   90.00
#
_symmetry.space_group_name_H-M   'P 1'
#
loop_
_entity.id
_entity.type
_entity.pdbx_description
1 polymer ?
#
loop_
_entity_poly.entity_id
_entity_poly.type
_entity_poly.pdbx_seq_one_letter_code
_entity_poly.pdbx_strand_id
1 'polypeptide(L)'
;MLALRQLRASVRQLRLYSTEAKEVTEAVKATELITNSSNNKVLELPKTVEVEELSEAFEVPKRVPPTHNIPVCNLQLRGYLPQQLDFYADFARRAAYHLGMPCSGTVPLPTQTSRWTVIKSPFIHKKSQENFERKTHKRLLQIKDAHPEVVDRWLKYLTINAPSGIGLRATRFEFESLKAQ
;
A
#
# COMPACT_ATOMS: atom_id res chain seq x y z
N MET A 1 25.70 3.21 -11.54
CA MET A 1 25.60 4.66 -11.85
C MET A 1 24.17 5.12 -12.14
N LEU A 2 23.38 4.42 -12.98
CA LEU A 2 22.00 4.83 -13.34
C LEU A 2 20.97 4.72 -12.19
N ALA A 3 21.01 3.68 -11.36
CA ALA A 3 20.05 3.46 -10.27
C ALA A 3 20.11 4.54 -9.17
N LEU A 4 21.31 4.97 -8.78
CA LEU A 4 21.53 6.09 -7.84
C LEU A 4 21.04 7.43 -8.42
N ARG A 5 21.05 7.58 -9.75
CA ARG A 5 20.56 8.77 -10.45
C ARG A 5 19.03 8.83 -10.45
N GLN A 6 18.36 7.68 -10.62
CA GLN A 6 16.91 7.56 -10.52
C GLN A 6 16.40 7.76 -9.09
N LEU A 7 17.08 7.20 -8.09
CA LEU A 7 16.74 7.37 -6.67
C LEU A 7 16.92 8.83 -6.22
N ARG A 8 18.00 9.49 -6.67
CA ARG A 8 18.21 10.93 -6.43
C ARG A 8 17.15 11.81 -7.10
N ALA A 9 16.70 11.47 -8.31
CA ALA A 9 15.64 12.21 -9.01
C ALA A 9 14.27 12.07 -8.30
N SER A 10 13.93 10.87 -7.85
CA SER A 10 12.66 10.60 -7.15
C SER A 10 12.60 11.25 -5.76
N VAL A 11 13.70 11.21 -4.99
CA VAL A 11 13.79 11.93 -3.70
C VAL A 11 13.74 13.45 -3.92
N ARG A 12 14.28 13.96 -5.02
CA ARG A 12 14.20 15.38 -5.38
C ARG A 12 12.77 15.79 -5.77
N GLN A 13 12.04 14.96 -6.51
CA GLN A 13 10.62 15.17 -6.81
C GLN A 13 9.76 15.18 -5.54
N LEU A 14 9.95 14.24 -4.62
CA LEU A 14 9.20 14.21 -3.35
C LEU A 14 9.51 15.44 -2.46
N ARG A 15 10.75 15.92 -2.50
CA ARG A 15 11.16 17.11 -1.74
C ARG A 15 10.56 18.39 -2.32
N LEU A 16 10.49 18.53 -3.65
CA LEU A 16 9.84 19.66 -4.34
C LEU A 16 8.32 19.70 -4.07
N TYR A 17 7.67 18.53 -4.05
CA TYR A 17 6.24 18.43 -3.72
C TYR A 17 5.95 18.83 -2.26
N SER A 18 6.87 18.50 -1.33
CA SER A 18 6.73 18.90 0.08
C SER A 18 7.00 20.39 0.34
N THR A 19 7.76 21.07 -0.54
CA THR A 19 8.00 22.52 -0.43
C THR A 19 6.84 23.32 -0.99
N GLU A 20 6.27 22.91 -2.13
CA GLU A 20 5.05 23.52 -2.69
C GLU A 20 3.88 23.42 -1.71
N ALA A 21 3.72 22.27 -1.04
CA ALA A 21 2.69 22.08 -0.02
C ALA A 21 2.87 23.02 1.20
N LYS A 22 4.11 23.38 1.56
CA LYS A 22 4.39 24.29 2.68
C LYS A 22 4.13 25.76 2.31
N GLU A 23 4.51 26.18 1.11
CA GLU A 23 4.24 27.55 0.61
C GLU A 23 2.72 27.83 0.51
N VAL A 24 1.92 26.84 0.08
CA VAL A 24 0.46 26.97 0.04
C VAL A 24 -0.12 27.13 1.46
N THR A 25 0.36 26.37 2.45
CA THR A 25 -0.11 26.52 3.84
C THR A 25 0.28 27.85 4.49
N GLU A 26 1.44 28.41 4.14
CA GLU A 26 1.88 29.71 4.62
C GLU A 26 1.10 30.87 3.97
N ALA A 27 0.76 30.75 2.69
CA ALA A 27 -0.09 31.71 1.99
C ALA A 27 -1.53 31.75 2.54
N VAL A 28 -2.11 30.58 2.86
CA VAL A 28 -3.45 30.51 3.50
C VAL A 28 -3.43 31.20 4.86
N LYS A 29 -2.38 30.99 5.65
CA LYS A 29 -2.20 31.63 6.96
C LYS A 29 -2.01 33.15 6.91
N ALA A 30 -1.41 33.67 5.83
CA ALA A 30 -1.25 35.11 5.62
C ALA A 30 -2.58 35.78 5.22
N THR A 31 -3.46 35.05 4.52
CA THR A 31 -4.78 35.55 4.11
C THR A 31 -5.75 35.65 5.29
N GLU A 32 -5.64 34.78 6.29
CA GLU A 32 -6.48 34.79 7.50
C GLU A 32 -6.22 35.99 8.43
N LEU A 33 -5.07 36.68 8.29
CA LEU A 33 -4.70 37.82 9.15
C LEU A 33 -5.20 39.18 8.63
N ILE A 34 -5.76 39.27 7.42
CA ILE A 34 -6.13 40.55 6.79
C ILE A 34 -7.63 40.91 6.92
N THR A 35 -8.50 40.03 7.40
CA THR A 35 -9.96 40.28 7.37
C THR A 35 -10.55 40.97 8.61
N ASN A 36 -9.75 41.70 9.39
CA ASN A 36 -10.24 42.51 10.51
C ASN A 36 -10.14 44.01 10.21
N SER A 37 -10.96 44.50 9.28
CA SER A 37 -11.40 45.91 9.29
C SER A 37 -12.54 46.18 8.29
N SER A 38 -13.61 46.73 8.85
CA SER A 38 -14.53 47.70 8.23
C SER A 38 -15.54 47.21 7.18
N ASN A 39 -16.81 47.33 7.59
CA ASN A 39 -18.05 47.36 6.80
C ASN A 39 -17.90 47.79 5.33
N ASN A 40 -17.75 46.81 4.45
CA ASN A 40 -18.21 46.90 3.07
C ASN A 40 -18.94 45.61 2.77
N LYS A 41 -20.13 45.70 2.17
CA LYS A 41 -20.85 44.52 1.64
C LYS A 41 -19.97 43.88 0.58
N VAL A 42 -19.20 42.88 1.00
CA VAL A 42 -18.53 41.95 0.12
C VAL A 42 -19.65 41.20 -0.60
N LEU A 43 -19.68 41.30 -1.92
CA LEU A 43 -20.44 40.37 -2.75
C LEU A 43 -19.93 38.99 -2.37
N GLU A 44 -20.72 38.24 -1.59
CA GLU A 44 -20.49 36.82 -1.40
C GLU A 44 -20.61 36.19 -2.79
N LEU A 45 -19.46 35.96 -3.43
CA LEU A 45 -19.37 34.93 -4.47
C LEU A 45 -20.07 33.70 -3.87
N PRO A 46 -21.01 33.07 -4.60
CA PRO A 46 -21.63 31.84 -4.10
C PRO A 46 -20.47 30.96 -3.67
N LYS A 47 -20.43 30.61 -2.37
CA LYS A 47 -19.33 29.84 -1.76
C LYS A 47 -18.91 28.83 -2.81
N THR A 48 -17.71 29.03 -3.37
CA THR A 48 -17.13 28.14 -4.37
C THR A 48 -17.42 26.76 -3.87
N VAL A 49 -18.26 26.04 -4.63
CA VAL A 49 -18.80 24.71 -4.35
C VAL A 49 -17.94 24.04 -3.30
N GLU A 50 -18.53 23.82 -2.12
CA GLU A 50 -17.95 23.05 -1.00
C GLU A 50 -16.88 22.14 -1.57
N VAL A 51 -15.59 22.43 -1.30
CA VAL A 51 -14.48 21.68 -1.85
C VAL A 51 -14.84 20.23 -1.64
N GLU A 52 -15.31 19.55 -2.70
CA GLU A 52 -15.87 18.22 -2.57
C GLU A 52 -14.73 17.45 -1.92
N GLU A 53 -14.92 17.06 -0.66
CA GLU A 53 -13.92 16.35 0.10
C GLU A 53 -13.50 15.22 -0.83
N LEU A 54 -12.29 15.31 -1.39
CA LEU A 54 -11.80 14.27 -2.28
C LEU A 54 -11.94 13.00 -1.46
N SER A 55 -12.90 12.15 -1.87
CA SER A 55 -13.37 11.07 -1.00
C SER A 55 -12.16 10.32 -0.44
N GLU A 56 -12.20 9.93 0.84
CA GLU A 56 -11.07 9.35 1.57
C GLU A 56 -10.39 8.17 0.82
N ALA A 57 -11.10 7.57 -0.14
CA ALA A 57 -10.58 6.63 -1.12
C ALA A 57 -9.37 7.13 -1.95
N PHE A 58 -9.32 8.41 -2.32
CA PHE A 58 -8.25 9.03 -3.10
C PHE A 58 -7.05 9.45 -2.25
N GLU A 59 -7.19 9.48 -0.93
CA GLU A 59 -6.09 9.75 -0.01
C GLU A 59 -5.21 8.49 0.17
N VAL A 60 -3.94 8.71 0.50
CA VAL A 60 -3.04 7.63 0.89
C VAL A 60 -3.56 7.00 2.19
N PRO A 61 -3.60 5.66 2.32
CA PRO A 61 -4.06 5.02 3.54
C PRO A 61 -3.28 5.49 4.75
N LYS A 62 -4.00 6.06 5.71
CA LYS A 62 -3.50 6.46 7.01
C LYS A 62 -2.92 5.23 7.74
N ARG A 63 -1.90 5.45 8.56
CA ARG A 63 -1.19 4.39 9.29
C ARG A 63 -1.32 4.59 10.79
N VAL A 64 -1.71 3.53 11.50
CA VAL A 64 -1.65 3.49 12.97
C VAL A 64 -0.20 3.20 13.41
N PRO A 65 0.39 4.00 14.33
CA PRO A 65 1.72 3.73 14.86
C PRO A 65 1.70 2.49 15.79
N PRO A 66 2.72 1.60 15.72
CA PRO A 66 2.84 0.48 16.65
C PRO A 66 3.35 0.91 18.02
N THR A 67 2.87 0.28 19.09
CA THR A 67 3.27 0.58 20.48
C THR A 67 4.51 -0.22 20.89
N HIS A 68 4.49 -1.55 20.71
CA HIS A 68 5.52 -2.47 21.18
C HIS A 68 6.32 -3.09 20.01
N ASN A 69 5.86 -2.90 18.77
CA ASN A 69 6.52 -3.36 17.54
C ASN A 69 6.66 -4.90 17.47
N ILE A 70 5.78 -5.64 18.14
CA ILE A 70 5.79 -7.11 18.17
C ILE A 70 4.97 -7.64 16.98
N PRO A 71 5.52 -8.51 16.12
CA PRO A 71 4.79 -9.04 14.98
C PRO A 71 3.78 -10.12 15.40
N VAL A 72 2.53 -9.97 14.97
CA VAL A 72 1.44 -10.92 15.27
C VAL A 72 1.05 -11.72 14.03
N CYS A 73 1.04 -11.10 12.85
CA CYS A 73 0.69 -11.77 11.61
C CYS A 73 1.53 -11.28 10.44
N ASN A 74 2.07 -12.23 9.67
CA ASN A 74 2.68 -12.00 8.38
C ASN A 74 1.74 -12.51 7.29
N LEU A 75 1.19 -11.60 6.49
CA LEU A 75 0.40 -11.94 5.31
C LEU A 75 1.28 -11.82 4.06
N GLN A 76 1.58 -12.95 3.43
CA GLN A 76 2.25 -13.01 2.16
C GLN A 76 1.23 -13.17 1.02
N LEU A 77 1.24 -12.22 0.10
CA LEU A 77 0.45 -12.26 -1.13
C LEU A 77 1.34 -12.74 -2.29
N ARG A 78 0.80 -13.60 -3.15
CA ARG A 78 1.47 -14.10 -4.35
C ARG A 78 0.55 -13.96 -5.55
N GLY A 79 1.07 -13.50 -6.67
CA GLY A 79 0.29 -13.38 -7.91
C GLY A 79 1.18 -13.28 -9.13
N TYR A 80 0.57 -13.44 -10.30
CA TYR A 80 1.26 -13.29 -11.59
C TYR A 80 1.13 -11.87 -12.17
N LEU A 81 0.09 -11.12 -11.76
CA LEU A 81 -0.15 -9.74 -12.18
C LEU A 81 0.23 -8.75 -11.06
N PRO A 82 1.24 -7.88 -11.26
CA PRO A 82 1.70 -6.98 -10.20
C PRO A 82 0.67 -5.90 -9.86
N GLN A 83 -0.02 -5.30 -10.84
CA GLN A 83 -1.04 -4.27 -10.59
C GLN A 83 -2.17 -4.74 -9.66
N GLN A 84 -2.72 -5.93 -9.89
CA GLN A 84 -3.77 -6.49 -9.02
C GLN A 84 -3.27 -6.78 -7.61
N LEU A 85 -2.02 -7.26 -7.51
CA LEU A 85 -1.38 -7.56 -6.23
C LEU A 85 -1.15 -6.30 -5.40
N ASP A 86 -0.73 -5.21 -6.04
CA ASP A 86 -0.50 -3.91 -5.39
C ASP A 86 -1.82 -3.26 -4.97
N PHE A 87 -2.85 -3.30 -5.83
CA PHE A 87 -4.19 -2.85 -5.49
C PHE A 87 -4.77 -3.60 -4.28
N TYR A 88 -4.66 -4.94 -4.28
CA TYR A 88 -5.18 -5.75 -3.18
C TYR A 88 -4.37 -5.58 -1.88
N ALA A 89 -3.06 -5.38 -1.97
CA ALA A 89 -2.26 -5.04 -0.79
C ALA A 89 -2.69 -3.71 -0.17
N ASP A 90 -3.04 -2.73 -1.01
CA ASP A 90 -3.54 -1.43 -0.59
C ASP A 90 -4.92 -1.51 0.06
N PHE A 91 -5.82 -2.32 -0.52
CA PHE A 91 -7.11 -2.67 0.06
C PHE A 91 -6.95 -3.33 1.44
N ALA A 92 -6.06 -4.32 1.55
CA ALA A 92 -5.81 -5.02 2.80
C ALA A 92 -5.26 -4.10 3.90
N ARG A 93 -4.44 -3.10 3.51
CA ARG A 93 -3.94 -2.06 4.41
C ARG A 93 -5.06 -1.15 4.90
N ARG A 94 -5.98 -0.70 4.04
CA ARG A 94 -7.15 0.11 4.45
C ARG A 94 -8.04 -0.65 5.43
N ALA A 95 -8.30 -1.93 5.16
CA ALA A 95 -9.07 -2.77 6.07
C ALA A 95 -8.41 -2.88 7.46
N ALA A 96 -7.08 -3.01 7.51
CA ALA A 96 -6.33 -3.05 8.77
C ALA A 96 -6.39 -1.72 9.53
N TYR A 97 -6.35 -0.58 8.82
CA TYR A 97 -6.47 0.75 9.41
C TYR A 97 -7.81 0.95 10.12
N HIS A 98 -8.93 0.57 9.49
CA HIS A 98 -10.26 0.67 10.10
C HIS A 98 -10.44 -0.26 11.31
N LEU A 99 -9.68 -1.35 11.38
CA LEU A 99 -9.63 -2.24 12.55
C LEU A 99 -8.68 -1.74 13.65
N GLY A 100 -8.02 -0.59 13.46
CA GLY A 100 -7.08 -0.01 14.43
C GLY A 100 -5.74 -0.77 14.53
N MET A 101 -5.42 -1.62 13.56
CA MET A 101 -4.24 -2.48 13.61
C MET A 101 -3.04 -1.76 12.96
N PRO A 102 -1.88 -1.67 13.63
CA PRO A 102 -0.70 -1.07 13.03
C PRO A 102 -0.09 -2.02 11.98
N CYS A 103 -0.42 -1.73 10.72
CA CYS A 103 0.11 -2.44 9.56
C CYS A 103 1.39 -1.78 9.04
N SER A 104 2.35 -2.60 8.64
CA SER A 104 3.48 -2.15 7.81
C SER A 104 2.99 -1.71 6.43
N GLY A 105 3.75 -0.86 5.75
CA GLY A 105 3.55 -0.63 4.32
C GLY A 105 3.74 -1.93 3.52
N THR A 106 3.28 -1.92 2.27
CA THR A 106 3.43 -3.05 1.35
C THR A 106 4.92 -3.28 1.03
N VAL A 107 5.49 -4.38 1.51
CA VAL A 107 6.90 -4.72 1.25
C VAL A 107 6.99 -5.61 0.00
N PRO A 108 7.65 -5.17 -1.09
CA PRO A 108 7.88 -6.01 -2.24
C PRO A 108 8.95 -7.05 -1.94
N LEU A 109 8.58 -8.32 -2.04
CA LEU A 109 9.51 -9.43 -1.94
C LEU A 109 10.08 -9.75 -3.33
N PRO A 110 11.29 -10.35 -3.41
CA PRO A 110 11.90 -10.70 -4.68
C PRO A 110 10.98 -11.61 -5.52
N THR A 111 10.83 -11.26 -6.79
CA THR A 111 10.00 -11.99 -7.75
C THR A 111 10.70 -13.29 -8.13
N GLN A 112 9.99 -14.41 -8.03
CA GLN A 112 10.51 -15.70 -8.46
C GLN A 112 10.24 -15.88 -9.95
N THR A 113 11.28 -16.07 -10.76
CA THR A 113 11.15 -16.29 -12.21
C THR A 113 11.48 -17.73 -12.54
N SER A 114 10.48 -18.52 -12.92
CA SER A 114 10.66 -19.88 -13.44
C SER A 114 10.73 -19.82 -14.96
N ARG A 115 11.78 -20.40 -15.55
CA ARG A 115 11.97 -20.42 -17.02
C ARG A 115 11.99 -21.85 -17.53
N TRP A 116 11.40 -22.09 -18.68
CA TRP A 116 11.45 -23.37 -19.37
C TRP A 116 11.53 -23.16 -20.88
N THR A 117 12.15 -24.12 -21.56
CA THR A 117 12.40 -24.06 -23.00
C THR A 117 11.70 -25.22 -23.67
N VAL A 118 10.82 -24.95 -24.64
CA VAL A 118 10.04 -25.97 -25.36
C VAL A 118 10.41 -25.93 -26.84
N ILE A 119 10.36 -27.07 -27.51
CA ILE A 119 10.51 -27.14 -28.97
C ILE A 119 9.28 -26.48 -29.61
N LYS A 120 9.47 -25.62 -30.62
CA LYS A 120 8.35 -24.97 -31.31
C LYS A 120 7.53 -25.92 -32.17
N SER A 121 8.22 -26.86 -32.83
CA SER A 121 7.61 -27.90 -33.66
C SER A 121 7.09 -29.07 -32.80
N PRO A 122 5.97 -29.71 -33.18
CA PRO A 122 5.54 -30.96 -32.55
C PRO A 122 6.55 -32.11 -32.75
N PHE A 123 7.40 -32.07 -33.78
CA PHE A 123 8.35 -33.16 -34.08
C PHE A 123 9.67 -32.68 -34.73
N ILE A 124 10.76 -33.44 -34.48
CA ILE A 124 12.13 -33.37 -35.05
C ILE A 124 12.92 -32.04 -34.93
N HIS A 125 12.31 -30.87 -35.05
CA HIS A 125 13.02 -29.59 -35.21
C HIS A 125 13.59 -28.99 -33.90
N LYS A 126 14.53 -29.70 -33.23
CA LYS A 126 15.15 -29.32 -31.94
C LYS A 126 15.94 -28.01 -31.95
N LYS A 127 16.47 -27.58 -33.10
CA LYS A 127 17.16 -26.29 -33.24
C LYS A 127 16.21 -25.09 -33.08
N SER A 128 14.90 -25.30 -33.25
CA SER A 128 13.87 -24.29 -33.07
C SER A 128 13.21 -24.46 -31.69
N GLN A 129 13.64 -23.65 -30.71
CA GLN A 129 13.12 -23.65 -29.35
C GLN A 129 12.53 -22.29 -28.98
N GLU A 130 11.60 -22.29 -28.03
CA GLU A 130 10.97 -21.11 -27.46
C GLU A 130 11.15 -21.09 -25.96
N ASN A 131 11.51 -19.92 -25.44
CA ASN A 131 11.69 -19.67 -24.02
C ASN A 131 10.41 -19.11 -23.44
N PHE A 132 9.87 -19.77 -22.42
CA PHE A 132 8.76 -19.28 -21.64
C PHE A 132 9.23 -18.95 -20.23
N GLU A 133 8.57 -17.97 -19.62
CA GLU A 133 8.79 -17.64 -18.23
C GLU A 133 7.47 -17.43 -17.47
N ARG A 134 7.49 -17.78 -16.19
CA ARG A 134 6.45 -17.42 -15.22
C ARG A 134 7.10 -16.65 -14.09
N LYS A 135 6.66 -15.40 -13.94
CA LYS A 135 7.06 -14.49 -12.86
C LYS A 135 6.02 -14.53 -11.77
N THR A 136 6.40 -15.01 -10.59
CA THR A 136 5.55 -14.97 -9.39
C THR A 136 5.98 -13.78 -8.54
N HIS A 137 5.17 -12.72 -8.56
CA HIS A 137 5.33 -11.55 -7.73
C HIS A 137 4.85 -11.84 -6.31
N LYS A 138 5.58 -11.32 -5.33
CA LYS A 138 5.32 -11.55 -3.91
C LYS A 138 5.25 -10.21 -3.18
N ARG A 139 4.29 -10.05 -2.28
CA ARG A 139 4.20 -8.92 -1.34
C ARG A 139 4.07 -9.45 0.07
N LEU A 140 4.58 -8.70 1.03
CA LEU A 140 4.44 -8.99 2.45
C LEU A 140 3.77 -7.80 3.13
N LEU A 141 2.72 -8.09 3.88
CA LEU A 141 2.12 -7.20 4.85
C LEU A 141 2.37 -7.78 6.24
N GLN A 142 2.90 -6.95 7.13
CA GLN A 142 3.22 -7.34 8.50
C GLN A 142 2.35 -6.53 9.45
N ILE A 143 1.54 -7.22 10.25
CA ILE A 143 0.74 -6.65 11.32
C ILE A 143 1.51 -6.77 12.63
N LYS A 144 1.47 -5.70 13.40
CA LYS A 144 2.08 -5.62 14.72
C LYS A 144 1.02 -5.33 15.77
N ASP A 145 1.30 -5.64 17.03
CA ASP A 145 0.56 -5.19 18.22
C ASP A 145 -0.99 -5.25 18.10
N ALA A 146 -1.53 -6.32 17.52
CA ALA A 146 -2.97 -6.49 17.30
C ALA A 146 -3.51 -7.69 18.07
N HIS A 147 -4.77 -7.61 18.50
CA HIS A 147 -5.44 -8.72 19.17
C HIS A 147 -5.69 -9.89 18.19
N PRO A 148 -5.46 -11.15 18.59
CA PRO A 148 -5.59 -12.33 17.72
C PRO A 148 -6.96 -12.45 17.04
N GLU A 149 -8.04 -12.17 17.76
CA GLU A 149 -9.40 -12.25 17.19
C GLU A 149 -9.66 -11.21 16.09
N VAL A 150 -9.05 -10.03 16.22
CA VAL A 150 -9.17 -8.96 15.22
C VAL A 150 -8.40 -9.34 13.96
N VAL A 151 -7.22 -9.96 14.12
CA VAL A 151 -6.46 -10.55 13.00
C VAL A 151 -7.29 -11.61 12.28
N ASP A 152 -7.99 -12.48 13.00
CA ASP A 152 -8.84 -13.50 12.38
C ASP A 152 -10.01 -12.90 11.59
N ARG A 153 -10.65 -11.87 12.14
CA ARG A 153 -11.72 -11.14 11.44
C ARG A 153 -11.18 -10.47 10.18
N TRP A 154 -10.00 -9.86 10.25
CA TRP A 154 -9.33 -9.27 9.11
C TRP A 154 -9.01 -10.31 8.03
N LEU A 155 -8.41 -11.45 8.39
CA LEU A 155 -8.10 -12.53 7.45
C LEU A 155 -9.36 -13.10 6.77
N LYS A 156 -10.45 -13.25 7.52
CA LYS A 156 -11.76 -13.67 6.97
C LYS A 156 -12.30 -12.64 5.97
N TYR A 157 -12.26 -11.36 6.34
CA TYR A 157 -12.70 -10.27 5.46
C TYR A 157 -11.89 -10.22 4.16
N LEU A 158 -10.56 -10.43 4.24
CA LEU A 158 -9.71 -10.51 3.05
C LEU A 158 -10.06 -11.69 2.15
N THR A 159 -10.30 -12.86 2.74
CA THR A 159 -10.61 -14.08 1.99
C THR A 159 -11.91 -13.93 1.20
N ILE A 160 -12.93 -13.30 1.79
CA ILE A 160 -14.23 -13.05 1.12
C ILE A 160 -14.07 -12.10 -0.07
N ASN A 161 -13.22 -11.08 0.07
CA ASN A 161 -13.03 -10.02 -0.94
C ASN A 161 -11.79 -10.25 -1.83
N ALA A 162 -11.23 -11.46 -1.84
CA ALA A 162 -10.02 -11.75 -2.60
C ALA A 162 -10.33 -11.75 -4.12
N PRO A 163 -9.62 -10.93 -4.93
CA PRO A 163 -9.76 -10.98 -6.37
C PRO A 163 -9.12 -12.25 -6.95
N SER A 164 -9.51 -12.60 -8.17
CA SER A 164 -8.96 -13.78 -8.85
C SER A 164 -7.44 -13.63 -9.10
N GLY A 165 -6.74 -14.76 -9.07
CA GLY A 165 -5.30 -14.81 -9.37
C GLY A 165 -4.36 -14.37 -8.24
N ILE A 166 -4.88 -14.10 -7.03
CA ILE A 166 -4.07 -13.82 -5.83
C ILE A 166 -4.12 -15.02 -4.88
N GLY A 167 -2.94 -15.53 -4.52
CA GLY A 167 -2.76 -16.52 -3.46
C GLY A 167 -2.35 -15.86 -2.15
N LEU A 168 -3.05 -16.20 -1.06
CA LEU A 168 -2.77 -15.70 0.28
C LEU A 168 -2.07 -16.78 1.12
N ARG A 169 -1.04 -16.37 1.86
CA ARG A 169 -0.40 -17.19 2.92
C ARG A 169 -0.28 -16.34 4.18
N ALA A 170 -1.04 -16.67 5.20
CA ALA A 170 -0.92 -16.06 6.52
C ALA A 170 0.01 -16.89 7.41
N THR A 171 0.85 -16.24 8.19
CA THR A 171 1.66 -16.84 9.26
C THR A 171 1.37 -16.07 10.54
N ARG A 172 0.70 -16.72 11.49
CA ARG A 172 0.29 -16.15 12.78
C ARG A 172 1.32 -16.51 13.84
N PHE A 173 1.64 -15.56 14.70
CA PHE A 173 2.51 -15.72 15.86
C PHE A 173 1.65 -15.61 17.11
N GLU A 174 1.73 -16.60 17.98
CA GLU A 174 0.99 -16.66 19.25
C GLU A 174 1.97 -16.75 20.41
N PHE A 175 1.61 -16.12 21.53
CA PHE A 175 2.39 -16.16 22.76
C PHE A 175 1.61 -16.99 23.77
N GLU A 176 2.19 -18.12 24.16
CA GLU A 176 1.65 -18.96 25.23
C GLU A 176 2.65 -18.95 26.39
N SER A 177 2.13 -18.96 27.62
CA SER A 177 2.97 -19.19 28.79
C SER A 177 3.34 -20.66 28.87
N LEU A 178 4.56 -20.94 29.33
CA LEU A 178 4.98 -22.30 29.64
C LEU A 178 4.15 -22.80 30.81
N LYS A 179 3.40 -23.89 30.63
CA LYS A 179 2.81 -24.61 31.75
C LYS A 179 3.96 -25.21 32.57
N ALA A 180 4.07 -24.82 33.83
CA ALA A 180 4.94 -25.54 34.77
C ALA A 180 4.44 -26.99 34.85
N GLN A 181 5.36 -27.94 34.69
CA GLN A 181 5.09 -29.38 34.76
C GLN A 181 4.79 -29.83 36.18
#